data_AF-A0A2V7IAR7-F1
#
_entry.id   AF-A0A2V7IAR7-F1
#
_cell.length_a   1.000
_cell.length_b   1.000
_cell.length_c   1.000
_cell.angle_alpha   90.00
_cell.angle_beta   90.00
_cell.angle_gamma   90.00
#
_symmetry.space_group_name_H-M   'P 1'
#
loop_
_entity.id
_entity.type
_entity.pdbx_description
1 polymer ?
#
loop_
_entity_poly.entity_id
_entity_poly.type
_entity_poly.pdbx_seq_one_letter_code
_entity_poly.pdbx_strand_id
1 'polypeptide(L)' 'MASYHRTQVLLERWQHAALKSLAAREGMSVSELVRRILSRRLRPRPSSRKGLAAIAGIGRDRTATGRDHDRWLYGAGAK' A
#
# COMPACT_ATOMS: atom_id res chain seq x y z
N MET A 1 15.96 -10.44 -6.26
CA MET A 1 15.51 -11.61 -5.45
C MET A 1 15.06 -11.09 -4.09
N ALA A 2 13.99 -11.64 -3.50
CA ALA A 2 13.56 -11.22 -2.17
C ALA A 2 14.58 -11.68 -1.11
N SER A 3 14.93 -10.81 -0.16
CA SER A 3 15.76 -11.17 1.00
C SER A 3 14.86 -11.70 2.11
N TYR A 4 15.22 -12.84 2.70
CA TYR A 4 14.48 -13.46 3.80
C TYR A 4 15.33 -13.46 5.07
N HIS A 5 14.73 -13.05 6.18
CA HIS A 5 15.32 -13.14 7.52
C HIS A 5 14.70 -14.31 8.29
N ARG A 6 15.53 -15.11 8.98
CA ARG A 6 15.06 -16.19 9.84
C ARG A 6 14.64 -15.63 11.19
N THR A 7 13.41 -15.92 11.58
CA THR A 7 12.86 -15.57 12.91
C THR A 7 12.27 -16.83 13.54
N GLN A 8 12.59 -17.09 14.80
CA GLN A 8 11.97 -18.17 15.58
C GLN A 8 10.81 -17.59 16.38
N VAL A 9 9.63 -18.18 16.24
CA VAL A 9 8.41 -17.79 16.97
C VAL A 9 7.90 -19.02 17.70
N LEU A 10 7.76 -18.91 19.02
CA LEU A 10 7.12 -19.94 19.83
C LEU A 10 5.61 -19.79 19.69
N LEU A 11 4.95 -20.89 19.33
CA LEU A 11 3.50 -20.96 19.17
C LEU A 11 2.92 -21.92 20.20
N GLU A 12 1.74 -21.56 20.71
CA GLU A 12 0.96 -22.52 21.47
C GLU A 12 0.54 -23.69 20.59
N ARG A 13 0.29 -24.84 21.22
CA ARG A 13 -0.07 -26.08 20.50
C ARG A 13 -1.28 -25.89 19.58
N TRP A 14 -2.30 -25.17 20.05
CA TRP A 14 -3.51 -24.91 19.28
C TRP A 14 -3.26 -23.98 18.08
N GLN A 15 -2.38 -22.98 18.23
CA GLN A 15 -2.02 -22.06 17.14
C GLN A 15 -1.31 -22.80 16.02
N HIS A 16 -0.35 -23.65 16.37
CA HIS A 16 0.37 -24.48 15.40
C HIS A 16 -0.57 -25.46 14.68
N ALA A 17 -1.49 -26.11 15.40
CA ALA A 17 -2.48 -27.00 14.80
C ALA A 17 -3.43 -26.25 13.84
N ALA A 18 -3.91 -25.07 14.24
CA ALA A 18 -4.75 -24.22 13.40
C ALA A 18 -4.02 -23.78 12.12
N LEU A 19 -2.75 -23.36 12.22
CA LEU A 19 -1.94 -23.00 11.06
C LEU A 19 -1.73 -24.17 10.11
N LYS A 20 -1.43 -25.37 10.63
CA LYS A 20 -1.31 -26.58 9.78
C LYS A 20 -2.60 -26.90 9.05
N SER A 21 -3.73 -26.90 9.76
CA SER A 21 -5.04 -27.20 9.17
C SER A 21 -5.39 -26.19 8.08
N LEU A 22 -5.18 -24.90 8.33
CA LEU A 22 -5.44 -23.85 7.35
C LEU A 22 -4.51 -23.94 6.13
N ALA A 23 -3.22 -24.20 6.35
CA ALA A 23 -2.25 -24.35 5.27
C ALA A 23 -2.58 -25.55 4.37
N ALA A 24 -2.97 -26.68 4.96
CA ALA A 24 -3.41 -27.87 4.23
C ALA A 24 -4.70 -27.59 3.42
N ARG A 25 -5.68 -26.93 4.02
CA ARG A 25 -6.93 -26.56 3.34
C ARG A 25 -6.71 -25.63 2.14
N GLU A 26 -5.68 -24.79 2.20
CA GLU A 26 -5.34 -23.85 1.12
C GLU A 26 -4.23 -24.35 0.18
N GLY A 27 -3.73 -25.58 0.37
CA GLY A 27 -2.71 -26.17 -0.50
C GLY A 27 -1.36 -25.45 -0.48
N MET A 28 -0.98 -24.81 0.64
CA MET A 28 0.28 -24.07 0.76
C MET A 28 1.08 -24.46 2.01
N SER A 29 2.34 -24.05 2.07
CA SER A 29 3.17 -24.30 3.26
C SER A 29 2.76 -23.41 4.44
N VAL A 30 3.02 -23.86 5.67
CA VAL A 30 2.80 -23.04 6.89
C VAL A 30 3.62 -21.75 6.81
N SER A 31 4.86 -21.80 6.33
CA SER A 31 5.70 -20.60 6.19
C SER A 31 5.13 -19.60 5.18
N GLU A 32 4.53 -20.09 4.10
CA GLU A 32 3.86 -19.23 3.11
C GLU A 32 2.60 -18.60 3.68
N LEU A 33 1.77 -19.37 4.38
CA LEU A 33 0.59 -18.86 5.08
C LEU A 33 0.98 -17.78 6.10
N VAL A 34 1.99 -18.03 6.94
CA VAL A 34 2.49 -17.06 7.92
C VAL A 34 2.99 -15.79 7.23
N ARG A 35 3.79 -15.92 6.16
CA ARG A 35 4.23 -14.76 5.37
C ARG A 35 3.03 -13.99 4.81
N ARG A 36 2.01 -14.67 4.28
CA ARG A 36 0.80 -14.04 3.75
C ARG A 36 0.03 -13.27 4.83
N ILE A 37 -0.12 -13.85 6.02
CA ILE A 37 -0.76 -13.19 7.17
C ILE A 37 0.04 -11.95 7.57
N LEU A 38 1.36 -12.08 7.71
CA LEU A 38 2.25 -10.98 8.03
C LEU A 38 2.19 -9.89 6.96
N SER A 39 2.25 -10.23 5.68
CA SER A 39 2.13 -9.28 4.58
C SER A 39 0.78 -8.56 4.59
N ARG A 40 -0.33 -9.24 4.90
CA ARG A 40 -1.66 -8.58 5.00
C ARG A 40 -1.74 -7.63 6.19
N ARG A 41 -1.13 -7.99 7.32
CA ARG A 41 -1.22 -7.23 8.57
C ARG A 41 -0.22 -6.07 8.64
N LEU A 42 0.98 -6.29 8.11
CA LEU A 42 2.12 -5.38 8.19
C LEU A 42 2.36 -4.63 6.89
N ARG A 43 1.64 -4.91 5.79
CA ARG A 43 1.73 -4.07 4.59
C ARG A 43 1.53 -2.63 5.04
N PRO A 44 2.50 -1.74 4.80
CA PRO A 44 2.24 -0.33 4.92
C PRO A 44 1.01 -0.07 4.06
N ARG A 45 -0.05 0.52 4.62
CA ARG A 45 -1.05 1.15 3.76
C ARG A 45 -0.22 2.04 2.82
N PRO A 46 -0.41 1.98 1.49
CA PRO A 46 0.22 2.96 0.61
C PRO A 46 -0.04 4.28 1.30
N SER A 47 1.02 5.07 1.55
CA SER A 47 0.81 6.32 2.28
C SER A 47 -0.32 6.99 1.53
N SER A 48 -1.48 7.07 2.18
CA SER A 48 -2.43 8.06 1.78
C SER A 48 -1.58 9.29 1.96
N ARG A 49 -1.05 9.86 0.87
CA ARG A 49 -0.71 11.27 0.86
C ARG A 49 -2.04 11.90 1.26
N LYS A 50 -2.28 12.03 2.57
CA LYS A 50 -3.53 12.56 3.08
C LYS A 50 -3.50 14.02 2.64
N GLY A 51 -4.56 14.45 1.97
CA GLY A 51 -4.68 15.81 1.45
C GLY A 51 -4.30 15.96 -0.01
N LEU A 52 -4.27 17.22 -0.45
CA LEU A 52 -4.17 17.64 -1.85
C LEU A 52 -2.95 17.09 -2.60
N ALA A 53 -1.90 16.64 -1.89
CA ALA A 53 -0.73 16.01 -2.50
C ALA A 53 -1.03 14.63 -3.14
N ALA A 54 -2.11 13.94 -2.76
CA ALA A 54 -2.52 12.69 -3.42
C ALA A 54 -3.09 12.90 -4.82
N ILE A 55 -3.65 14.09 -5.10
CA ILE A 55 -4.28 14.41 -6.40
C ILE A 55 -3.33 15.16 -7.34
N ALA A 56 -2.13 15.51 -6.86
CA ALA A 56 -1.11 16.16 -7.67
C ALA A 56 -0.67 15.26 -8.84
N GLY A 57 -0.84 15.76 -10.07
CA GLY A 57 -0.44 15.08 -11.29
C GLY A 57 -1.52 14.20 -11.94
N ILE A 58 -2.76 14.19 -11.45
CA ILE A 58 -3.89 13.47 -12.08
C ILE A 58 -4.34 14.15 -13.38
N GLY A 59 -4.32 15.48 -13.43
CA GLY A 59 -4.58 16.27 -14.65
C GLY A 59 -3.28 16.80 -15.24
N ARG A 60 -3.12 16.67 -16.56
CA ARG A 60 -2.04 17.32 -17.32
C ARG A 60 -2.63 18.01 -18.54
N ASP A 61 -2.54 19.33 -18.57
CA ASP A 61 -2.82 20.15 -19.73
C ASP A 61 -1.48 20.62 -20.34
N ARG A 62 -1.42 20.70 -21.67
CA ARG A 62 -0.22 21.18 -22.40
C ARG A 62 -0.20 22.70 -22.51
N THR A 63 -1.34 23.35 -22.28
CA THR A 63 -1.58 24.77 -22.57
C THR A 63 -1.78 25.60 -21.31
N ALA A 64 -2.39 25.03 -20.28
CA ALA A 64 -2.65 25.70 -19.01
C ALA A 64 -1.84 25.07 -17.87
N THR A 65 -1.06 25.90 -17.17
CA THR A 65 -0.42 25.51 -15.92
C THR A 65 -1.05 26.28 -14.76
N GLY A 66 -1.08 25.68 -13.57
CA GLY A 66 -1.61 26.36 -12.37
C GLY A 66 -0.85 27.64 -12.00
N ARG A 67 0.35 27.87 -12.55
CA ARG A 67 1.10 29.12 -12.37
C ARG A 67 0.42 30.30 -13.07
N ASP A 68 -0.29 30.04 -14.16
CA ASP A 68 -0.97 31.06 -14.96
C ASP A 68 -2.46 31.15 -14.63
N HIS A 69 -2.89 30.61 -13.49
CA HIS A 69 -4.30 30.45 -13.16
C HIS A 69 -5.05 31.79 -13.17
N ASP A 70 -4.42 32.89 -12.78
CA ASP A 70 -5.06 34.21 -12.79
C ASP A 70 -5.47 34.63 -14.20
N ARG A 71 -4.61 34.37 -15.21
CA ARG A 71 -4.92 34.65 -16.61
C ARG A 71 -6.14 33.85 -17.10
N TRP A 72 -6.26 32.59 -16.67
CA TRP A 72 -7.31 31.68 -17.14
C TRP A 72 -8.62 31.84 -16.35
N LEU A 73 -8.54 32.17 -15.06
CA LEU A 73 -9.69 32.26 -14.15
C LEU A 73 -10.25 33.67 -14.08
N TYR A 74 -9.42 34.70 -14.16
CA TYR A 74 -9.82 36.10 -13.97
C TYR A 74 -9.63 36.96 -15.23
N GLY A 75 -8.96 36.47 -16.27
CA GLY A 75 -8.74 37.21 -17.52
C GLY A 75 -7.86 38.44 -17.35
N ALA A 76 -7.84 39.33 -18.34
CA ALA A 76 -6.95 40.51 -18.45
C ALA A 76 -7.26 41.65 -17.45
N GLY A 77 -7.68 41.33 -16.22
CA GLY A 77 -8.02 42.28 -15.16
C GLY A 77 -7.33 42.00 -13.82
N ALA A 78 -6.43 41.02 -13.72
CA ALA A 78 -5.64 40.80 -12.51
C ALA A 78 -4.55 41.88 -12.40
N LYS A 79 -4.65 42.73 -11.37
CA LYS A 79 -3.65 43.76 -11.03
C LYS A 79 -2.45 43.15 -10.33
#